data_AF-A0A537P1J3-F1
#
_entry.id   AF-A0A537P1J3-F1
#
_cell.length_a   1.000
_cell.length_b   1.000
_cell.length_c   1.000
_cell.angle_alpha   90.00
_cell.angle_beta   90.00
_cell.angle_gamma   90.00
#
_symmetry.space_group_name_H-M   'P 1'
#
loop_
_entity.id
_entity.type
_entity.pdbx_description
1 polymer ?
#
loop_
_entity_poly.entity_id
_entity_poly.type
_entity_poly.pdbx_seq_one_letter_code
_entity_poly.pdbx_strand_id
1 'polypeptide(L)'
;EKTARQTTVNSDLIYDVLRRHEPQHILMRAAWDDAADGLIDVHRLGALLKRIRGRIVHRALDTVSPLAVPVMLEIGRESVYGEADDAILAEAEDELIDEAMRLV
;
A
#
# COMPACT_ATOMS: atom_id res chain seq x y z
N GLU A 1 1.10 -30.44 -17.32
CA GLU A 1 1.10 -29.04 -16.88
C GLU A 1 0.60 -28.94 -15.46
N LYS A 2 1.18 -28.06 -14.63
CA LYS A 2 0.66 -27.76 -13.29
C LYS A 2 -0.37 -26.63 -13.40
N THR A 3 -1.48 -26.74 -12.67
CA THR A 3 -2.47 -25.65 -12.55
C THR A 3 -1.91 -24.47 -11.74
N ALA A 4 -2.40 -23.25 -11.97
CA ALA A 4 -1.95 -22.06 -11.25
C ALA A 4 -1.96 -22.23 -9.72
N ARG A 5 -3.02 -22.85 -9.17
CA ARG A 5 -3.13 -23.20 -7.75
C ARG A 5 -2.04 -24.16 -7.27
N GLN A 6 -1.69 -25.17 -8.08
CA GLN A 6 -0.60 -26.11 -7.75
C GLN A 6 0.77 -25.43 -7.80
N THR A 7 0.94 -24.42 -8.65
CA THR A 7 2.18 -23.63 -8.75
C THR A 7 2.38 -22.73 -7.52
N THR A 8 1.33 -22.06 -7.03
CA THR A 8 1.38 -21.23 -5.81
C THR A 8 1.70 -22.07 -4.58
N VAL A 9 0.97 -23.18 -4.36
CA VAL A 9 1.20 -24.09 -3.22
C VAL A 9 2.64 -24.63 -3.20
N ASN A 10 3.23 -24.89 -4.36
CA ASN A 10 4.60 -25.36 -4.44
C ASN A 10 5.62 -24.26 -4.12
N SER A 11 5.33 -23.01 -4.49
CA SER A 11 6.22 -21.87 -4.28
C SER A 11 6.30 -21.48 -2.80
N ASP A 12 5.17 -21.48 -2.09
CA ASP A 12 5.13 -21.16 -0.65
C ASP A 12 5.93 -22.17 0.19
N LEU A 13 5.79 -23.47 -0.12
CA LEU A 13 6.55 -24.51 0.55
C LEU A 13 8.06 -24.37 0.30
N ILE A 14 8.45 -24.08 -0.94
CA ILE A 14 9.86 -23.84 -1.29
C ILE A 14 10.40 -22.64 -0.51
N TYR A 15 9.65 -21.53 -0.49
CA TYR A 15 10.02 -20.33 0.25
C TYR A 15 10.19 -20.62 1.75
N ASP A 16 9.24 -21.30 2.39
CA ASP A 16 9.27 -21.60 3.82
C ASP A 16 10.45 -22.50 4.21
N VAL A 17 10.74 -23.52 3.39
CA VAL A 17 11.86 -24.43 3.62
C VAL A 17 13.19 -23.69 3.46
N LEU A 18 13.37 -22.95 2.37
CA LEU A 18 14.60 -22.20 2.12
C LEU A 18 14.80 -21.13 3.20
N ARG A 19 13.75 -20.40 3.57
CA ARG A 19 13.82 -19.40 4.64
C ARG A 19 14.26 -20.00 5.98
N ARG A 20 13.81 -21.21 6.33
CA ARG A 20 14.13 -21.86 7.61
C ARG A 20 15.51 -22.51 7.62
N HIS A 21 15.90 -23.16 6.53
CA HIS A 21 17.08 -24.03 6.50
C HIS A 21 18.25 -23.46 5.71
N GLU A 22 18.00 -22.67 4.67
CA GLU A 22 19.02 -22.11 3.78
C GLU A 22 18.71 -20.65 3.41
N PRO A 23 18.68 -19.71 4.38
CA PRO A 23 18.24 -18.33 4.12
C PRO A 23 19.13 -17.56 3.13
N GLN A 24 20.35 -18.04 2.90
CA GLN A 24 21.32 -17.46 1.96
C GLN A 24 21.25 -18.10 0.56
N HIS A 25 20.27 -18.99 0.32
CA HIS A 25 20.10 -19.69 -0.95
C HIS A 25 19.89 -18.72 -2.12
N ILE A 26 20.39 -19.08 -3.31
CA ILE A 26 20.37 -18.20 -4.49
C ILE A 26 18.94 -17.79 -4.90
N LEU A 27 17.97 -18.68 -4.75
CA LEU A 27 16.56 -18.37 -5.03
C LEU A 27 15.98 -17.33 -4.05
N MET A 28 16.41 -17.35 -2.78
CA MET A 28 16.00 -16.33 -1.82
C MET A 28 16.60 -14.97 -2.17
N ARG A 29 17.87 -14.94 -2.59
CA ARG A 29 18.54 -13.70 -3.03
C ARG A 29 17.87 -13.14 -4.28
N ALA A 30 17.61 -13.98 -5.28
CA ALA A 30 16.93 -13.57 -6.50
C ALA A 30 15.51 -13.04 -6.22
N ALA A 31 14.74 -13.71 -5.35
CA ALA A 31 13.41 -13.24 -4.95
C ALA A 31 13.47 -11.89 -4.20
N TRP A 32 14.52 -11.68 -3.38
CA TRP A 32 14.74 -10.40 -2.71
C TRP A 32 15.08 -9.29 -3.69
N ASP A 33 15.99 -9.53 -4.63
CA ASP A 33 16.41 -8.55 -5.64
C ASP A 33 15.21 -8.17 -6.53
N ASP A 34 14.42 -9.16 -6.97
CA ASP A 34 13.20 -8.93 -7.77
C ASP A 34 12.13 -8.13 -7.01
N ALA A 35 11.90 -8.44 -5.74
CA ALA A 35 10.96 -7.68 -4.91
C ALA A 35 11.43 -6.25 -4.60
N ALA A 36 12.74 -6.07 -4.41
CA ALA A 36 13.34 -4.77 -4.09
C ALA A 36 13.19 -3.77 -5.24
N ASP A 37 13.34 -4.24 -6.48
CA ASP A 37 13.25 -3.40 -7.69
C ASP A 37 11.83 -3.33 -8.26
N GLY A 38 11.12 -4.47 -8.35
CA GLY A 38 9.87 -4.59 -9.10
C GLY A 38 8.60 -4.24 -8.33
N LEU A 39 8.59 -4.42 -7.01
CA LEU A 39 7.37 -4.30 -6.19
C LEU A 39 7.41 -3.15 -5.19
N ILE A 40 8.58 -2.83 -4.64
CA ILE A 40 8.70 -1.91 -3.50
C ILE A 40 9.57 -0.67 -3.82
N ASP A 41 10.42 -0.75 -4.85
CA ASP A 41 11.42 0.28 -5.18
C ASP A 41 12.19 0.76 -3.94
N VAL A 42 12.79 -0.21 -3.25
CA VAL A 42 13.50 -0.02 -1.97
C VAL A 42 14.63 1.00 -2.10
N HIS A 43 15.31 1.01 -3.24
CA HIS A 43 16.40 1.93 -3.51
C HIS A 43 15.92 3.39 -3.56
N ARG A 44 14.83 3.68 -4.28
CA ARG A 44 14.24 5.02 -4.32
C ARG A 44 13.70 5.44 -2.97
N LEU A 45 13.01 4.54 -2.25
CA LEU A 45 12.54 4.83 -0.89
C LEU A 45 13.70 5.17 0.05
N GLY A 46 14.77 4.37 0.03
CA GLY A 46 15.96 4.62 0.84
C GLY A 46 16.63 5.97 0.52
N ALA A 47 16.72 6.34 -0.76
CA ALA A 47 17.24 7.63 -1.18
C ALA A 47 16.36 8.80 -0.70
N LEU A 48 15.03 8.66 -0.80
CA LEU A 48 14.07 9.63 -0.30
C LEU A 48 14.22 9.83 1.22
N LEU A 49 14.22 8.75 2.00
CA LEU A 49 14.33 8.79 3.46
C LEU A 49 15.64 9.47 3.91
N LYS A 50 16.76 9.15 3.26
CA LYS A 50 18.05 9.83 3.52
C LYS A 50 17.95 11.34 3.24
N ARG A 51 17.31 11.75 2.15
CA ARG A 51 17.15 13.15 1.74
C ARG A 51 16.26 13.95 2.68
N ILE A 52 15.17 13.36 3.19
CA ILE A 52 14.17 14.06 4.02
C ILE A 52 14.43 13.95 5.52
N ARG A 53 15.45 13.19 5.95
CA ARG A 53 15.78 13.00 7.37
C ARG A 53 15.92 14.34 8.10
N GLY A 54 15.15 14.53 9.17
CA GLY A 54 15.15 15.75 9.97
C GLY A 54 14.47 16.96 9.32
N ARG A 55 13.80 16.78 8.16
CA ARG A 55 13.08 17.86 7.44
C ARG A 55 11.56 17.74 7.53
N ILE A 56 11.05 16.77 8.30
CA ILE A 56 9.62 16.53 8.47
C ILE A 56 9.17 17.30 9.71
N VAL A 57 8.25 18.24 9.52
CA VAL A 57 7.50 18.87 10.61
C VAL A 57 6.22 18.08 10.79
N HIS A 58 6.08 17.41 11.93
CA HIS A 58 4.84 16.74 12.29
C HIS A 58 3.86 17.74 12.90
N ARG A 59 2.63 17.80 12.37
CA ARG A 59 1.53 18.60 12.92
C ARG A 59 0.36 17.68 13.18
N ALA A 60 0.02 17.50 14.45
CA ALA A 60 -1.25 16.88 14.82
C ALA A 60 -2.38 17.86 14.50
N LEU A 61 -3.41 17.39 13.80
CA LEU A 61 -4.60 18.16 13.49
C LEU A 61 -5.75 17.65 14.36
N ASP A 62 -6.58 18.56 14.86
CA ASP A 62 -7.78 18.23 15.63
C ASP A 62 -8.94 17.75 14.73
N THR A 63 -8.81 17.96 13.42
CA THR A 63 -9.78 17.59 12.38
C THR A 63 -9.09 16.95 11.17
N VAL A 64 -9.88 16.31 10.32
CA VAL A 64 -9.39 15.63 9.11
C VAL A 64 -8.79 16.66 8.15
N SER A 65 -7.61 16.35 7.60
CA SER A 65 -6.99 17.17 6.55
C SER A 65 -7.76 17.04 5.23
N PRO A 66 -7.96 18.11 4.45
CA PRO A 66 -8.52 17.99 3.10
C PRO A 66 -7.74 16.99 2.23
N LEU A 67 -6.42 16.89 2.43
CA LEU A 67 -5.55 15.94 1.74
C LEU A 67 -5.77 14.47 2.14
N ALA A 68 -6.44 14.22 3.26
CA ALA A 68 -6.77 12.89 3.74
C ALA A 68 -8.15 12.39 3.27
N VAL A 69 -9.01 13.28 2.75
CA VAL A 69 -10.38 12.90 2.34
C VAL A 69 -10.41 11.74 1.34
N PRO A 70 -9.60 11.72 0.25
CA PRO A 70 -9.67 10.63 -0.72
C PRO A 70 -9.37 9.26 -0.13
N VAL A 71 -8.34 9.15 0.72
CA VAL A 71 -7.96 7.87 1.35
C VAL A 71 -8.98 7.44 2.41
N MET A 72 -9.63 8.38 3.08
CA MET A 72 -10.69 8.07 4.06
C MET A 72 -11.90 7.43 3.38
N LEU A 73 -12.25 7.86 2.17
CA LEU A 73 -13.33 7.29 1.38
C LEU A 73 -12.99 5.88 0.85
N GLU A 74 -11.74 5.65 0.46
CA GLU A 74 -11.30 4.32 0.02
C GLU A 74 -11.39 3.25 1.12
N ILE A 75 -11.07 3.60 2.37
CA ILE A 75 -11.12 2.67 3.51
C ILE A 75 -12.55 2.21 3.81
N GLY A 76 -13.55 3.04 3.53
CA GLY A 76 -14.98 2.73 3.71
C GLY A 76 -15.63 2.00 2.54
N ARG A 77 -14.89 1.75 1.45
CA ARG A 77 -15.44 1.17 0.22
C ARG A 77 -15.66 -0.33 0.39
N GLU A 78 -16.86 -0.72 0.82
CA GLU A 78 -17.34 -2.09 0.70
C GLU A 78 -17.95 -2.31 -0.69
N SER A 79 -17.55 -3.37 -1.39
CA SER A 79 -18.04 -3.68 -2.73
C SER A 79 -19.50 -4.14 -2.69
N VAL A 80 -20.46 -3.21 -2.77
CA VAL A 80 -21.87 -3.52 -3.01
C VAL A 80 -22.14 -3.44 -4.50
N TYR A 81 -22.57 -4.55 -5.11
CA TYR A 81 -22.88 -4.60 -6.54
C TYR A 81 -24.08 -3.69 -6.89
N GLY A 82 -23.83 -2.53 -7.52
CA GLY A 82 -24.85 -1.64 -8.08
C GLY A 82 -24.29 -0.35 -8.67
N GLU A 83 -24.94 0.22 -9.70
CA GLU A 83 -24.51 1.40 -10.48
C GLU A 83 -24.61 2.77 -9.73
N ALA A 84 -24.80 2.77 -8.41
CA ALA A 84 -25.11 3.98 -7.63
C ALA A 84 -23.96 4.48 -6.71
N ASP A 85 -22.80 3.82 -6.73
CA ASP A 85 -21.71 4.07 -5.75
C ASP A 85 -20.96 5.38 -6.03
N ASP A 86 -20.58 5.63 -7.29
CA ASP A 86 -19.70 6.76 -7.63
C ASP A 86 -20.34 8.14 -7.40
N ALA A 87 -21.66 8.27 -7.57
CA ALA A 87 -22.37 9.53 -7.34
C ALA A 87 -22.50 9.88 -5.85
N ILE A 88 -22.75 8.87 -5.00
CA ILE A 88 -22.84 9.04 -3.54
C ILE A 88 -21.45 9.33 -2.96
N LEU A 89 -20.41 8.66 -3.48
CA LEU A 89 -19.02 8.93 -3.11
C LEU A 89 -18.60 10.35 -3.46
N ALA A 90 -18.97 10.85 -4.63
CA ALA A 90 -18.66 12.22 -5.03
C ALA A 90 -19.33 13.25 -4.09
N GLU A 91 -20.58 13.01 -3.68
CA GLU A 91 -21.28 13.89 -2.74
C GLU A 91 -20.64 13.86 -1.34
N ALA A 92 -20.25 12.68 -0.84
CA ALA A 92 -19.53 12.54 0.43
C ALA A 92 -18.12 13.17 0.38
N GLU A 93 -17.44 13.10 -0.77
CA GLU A 93 -16.16 13.77 -0.99
C GLU A 93 -16.32 15.29 -0.86
N ASP A 94 -17.31 15.86 -1.55
CA ASP A 94 -17.60 17.29 -1.50
C ASP A 94 -17.91 17.76 -0.07
N GLU A 95 -18.73 17.02 0.68
CA GLU A 95 -19.06 17.33 2.09
C GLU A 95 -17.83 17.33 3.00
N LEU A 96 -16.98 16.31 2.89
CA LEU A 96 -15.77 16.16 3.70
C LEU A 96 -14.71 17.22 3.35
N ILE A 97 -14.59 17.58 2.08
CA ILE A 97 -13.72 18.67 1.63
C ILE A 97 -14.21 19.99 2.21
N ASP A 98 -15.51 20.26 2.16
CA ASP A 98 -16.11 21.48 2.69
C ASP A 98 -15.88 21.63 4.20
N GLU A 99 -16.06 20.55 4.97
CA GLU A 99 -15.78 20.52 6.42
C GLU A 99 -14.29 20.79 6.69
N ALA A 100 -13.40 20.13 5.95
CA ALA A 100 -11.97 20.25 6.13
C ALA A 100 -11.43 21.63 5.70
N MET A 101 -12.05 22.29 4.70
CA MET A 101 -11.64 23.61 4.22
C MET A 101 -12.19 24.77 5.07
N ARG A 102 -13.32 24.63 5.75
CA ARG A 102 -13.88 25.70 6.62
C ARG A 102 -13.05 26.00 7.87
N LEU A 103 -12.08 25.15 8.20
CA LEU A 103 -11.28 25.23 9.43
C LEU A 103 -9.86 25.77 9.22
N VAL A 104 -9.51 26.18 8.00
CA VAL A 104 -8.24 26.83 7.62
C VAL A 104 -8.47 28.33 7.45
#